data_AF-A0A0K3GGA7-F1
#
_entry.id   AF-A0A0K3GGA7-F1
#
_cell.length_a   1.000
_cell.length_b   1.000
_cell.length_c   1.000
_cell.angle_alpha   90.00
_cell.angle_beta   90.00
_cell.angle_gamma   90.00
#
_symmetry.space_group_name_H-M   'P 1'
#
loop_
_entity.id
_entity.type
_entity.pdbx_description
1 polymer ?
#
loop_
_entity_poly.entity_id
_entity_poly.type
_entity_poly.pdbx_seq_one_letter_code
_entity_poly.pdbx_strand_id
1 'polypeptide(L)' 'MLKVEMLSTGDEVLHGQIVDTNAAWLADFFFH' A
#
# COMPACT_ATOMS: atom_id res chain seq x y z
N MET A 1 11.56 -9.21 15.81
CA MET A 1 11.32 -8.68 14.46
C MET A 1 10.34 -7.52 14.58
N LEU A 2 10.66 -6.36 14.01
CA LEU A 2 9.76 -5.20 14.03
C LEU A 2 8.57 -5.47 13.10
N LYS A 3 7.35 -5.16 13.54
CA LYS A 3 6.16 -5.21 12.67
C LYS A 3 5.95 -3.84 12.05
N VAL A 4 5.68 -3.81 10.75
CA VAL A 4 5.46 -2.58 9.97
C VAL A 4 4.12 -2.73 9.26
N GLU A 5 3.29 -1.70 9.34
CA GLU A 5 2.00 -1.62 8.67
C GLU A 5 2.00 -0.41 7.73
N MET A 6 1.40 -0.56 6.55
CA MET A 6 1.21 0.54 5.60
C MET A 6 -0.28 0.80 5.40
N LEU A 7 -0.65 2.07 5.42
CA LEU A 7 -2.00 2.53 5.10
C LEU A 7 -1.92 3.52 3.93
N SER A 8 -2.45 3.12 2.78
CA SER A 8 -2.66 4.01 1.64
C SER A 8 -3.97 4.78 1.81
N THR A 9 -3.94 6.09 1.55
CA THR A 9 -5.10 6.97 1.62
C THR A 9 -5.37 7.61 0.27
N GLY A 10 -6.64 7.82 -0.05
CA GLY A 10 -7.11 8.44 -1.29
C GLY A 10 -8.54 8.01 -1.56
N ASP A 11 -9.43 8.96 -1.86
CA ASP A 11 -10.83 8.63 -2.17
C ASP A 11 -10.91 7.79 -3.44
N GLU A 12 -10.04 8.06 -4.40
CA GLU A 12 -9.88 7.31 -5.64
C GLU A 12 -9.48 5.85 -5.40
N VAL A 13 -8.65 5.58 -4.38
CA VAL A 13 -8.31 4.22 -3.96
C VAL A 13 -9.50 3.58 -3.26
N LEU A 14 -10.12 4.30 -2.32
CA LEU A 14 -11.25 3.81 -1.53
C LEU A 14 -12.46 3.43 -2.40
N HIS A 15 -12.75 4.24 -3.41
CA HIS A 15 -13.86 4.02 -4.34
C HIS A 15 -13.46 3.14 -5.55
N GLY A 16 -12.23 2.63 -5.60
CA GLY A 16 -11.77 1.71 -6.65
C GLY A 16 -11.61 2.36 -8.03
N GLN A 17 -11.48 3.68 -8.10
CA GLN A 17 -11.12 4.40 -9.33
C GLN A 17 -9.69 4.09 -9.75
N ILE A 18 -8.81 3.87 -8.76
CA ILE A 18 -7.45 3.37 -8.97
C ILE A 18 -7.16 2.18 -8.07
N VAL A 19 -6.25 1.32 -8.51
CA VAL A 19 -5.70 0.21 -7.71
C VAL A 19 -4.59 0.75 -6.82
N ASP A 20 -4.57 0.37 -5.54
CA ASP A 20 -3.44 0.68 -4.66
C ASP A 20 -2.19 -0.13 -5.02
N THR A 21 -1.32 0.48 -5.82
CA THR A 21 0.01 -0.07 -6.12
C THR A 21 1.08 0.40 -5.14
N ASN A 22 0.79 1.39 -4.28
CA ASN A 22 1.78 1.95 -3.35
C ASN A 22 2.06 0.95 -2.23
N ALA A 23 1.02 0.35 -1.65
CA ALA A 23 1.17 -0.67 -0.61
C ALA A 23 1.91 -1.90 -1.11
N ALA A 24 1.56 -2.37 -2.31
CA ALA A 24 2.23 -3.50 -2.95
C ALA A 24 3.71 -3.19 -3.22
N TRP A 25 4.01 -2.03 -3.80
CA TRP A 25 5.38 -1.63 -4.10
C TRP A 25 6.23 -1.46 -2.83
N LEU A 26 5.68 -0.86 -1.77
CA LEU A 26 6.45 -0.65 -0.54
C LEU A 26 6.74 -1.97 0.18
N ALA A 27 5.78 -2.91 0.18
CA ALA A 27 5.98 -4.25 0.72
C ALA A 27 7.08 -5.00 -0.05
N ASP A 28 7.06 -4.91 -1.38
CA ASP A 28 8.09 -5.46 -2.26
C ASP A 28 9.47 -4.87 -1.94
N PHE A 29 9.57 -3.54 -1.85
CA PHE A 29 10.84 -2.85 -1.62
C PHE A 29 11.51 -3.22 -0.30
N PHE A 30 10.75 -3.47 0.77
CA PHE A 30 11.30 -3.76 2.11
C PHE A 30 11.36 -5.25 2.47
N PHE A 31 10.55 -6.11 1.84
CA PHE A 31 10.35 -7.49 2.30
C PHE A 31 10.42 -8.57 1.19
N HIS A 32 10.79 -8.21 -0.04
CA HIS A 32 11.02 -9.20 -1.11
C HIS A 32 12.41 -9.86 -1.02
#